data_AF-A0A4Q6AN35-F1
#
_entry.id   AF-A0A4Q6AN35-F1
#
_cell.length_a   1.000
_cell.length_b   1.000
_cell.length_c   1.000
_cell.angle_alpha   90.00
_cell.angle_beta   90.00
_cell.angle_gamma   90.00
#
_symmetry.space_group_name_H-M   'P 1'
#
loop_
_entity.id
_entity.type
_entity.pdbx_description
1 polymer ?
#
loop_
_entity_poly.entity_id
_entity_poly.type
_entity_poly.pdbx_seq_one_letter_code
_entity_poly.pdbx_strand_id
1 'polypeptide(L)' 'MTSYQTARGPLAGLSGLQVNSRVRVKQGLLMNYQGILVEVQGNKARVRIETLGVQLSAQFDKRNLEAVR' A
#
# COMPACT_ATOMS: atom_id res chain seq x y z
N MET A 1 2.13 33.83 -14.34
CA MET A 1 1.97 32.46 -14.86
C MET A 1 2.38 31.50 -13.75
N THR A 2 1.47 30.58 -13.47
CA THR A 2 1.29 29.85 -12.21
C THR A 2 2.47 28.94 -11.84
N SER A 3 3.02 29.17 -10.64
CA SER A 3 3.94 28.25 -9.97
C SER A 3 3.18 27.02 -9.47
N TYR A 4 3.46 25.85 -10.03
CA TYR A 4 3.03 24.58 -9.43
C TYR A 4 3.96 24.24 -8.28
N GLN A 5 3.55 24.68 -7.09
CA GLN A 5 4.13 24.28 -5.83
C GLN A 5 3.44 22.96 -5.43
N THR A 6 4.01 21.82 -5.81
CA THR A 6 3.51 20.49 -5.40
C THR A 6 4.46 19.85 -4.39
N ALA A 7 4.01 19.92 -3.14
CA ALA A 7 4.19 18.96 -2.05
C ALA A 7 5.61 18.38 -1.82
N ARG A 8 6.23 18.93 -0.78
CA ARG A 8 7.27 18.30 0.03
C ARG A 8 7.01 16.80 0.20
N GLY A 9 7.97 15.96 -0.21
CA GLY A 9 7.96 14.53 0.07
C GLY A 9 7.87 14.27 1.58
N PRO A 10 7.18 13.21 2.03
CA PRO A 10 7.03 12.95 3.44
C PRO A 10 8.35 12.46 4.04
N LEU A 11 8.74 13.21 5.06
CA LEU A 11 9.72 12.97 6.11
C LEU A 11 9.98 11.48 6.37
N ALA A 12 11.26 11.13 6.36
CA ALA A 12 11.74 9.83 6.80
C ALA A 12 11.30 9.56 8.25
N GLY A 13 10.56 8.47 8.44
CA GLY A 13 10.15 7.96 9.74
C GLY A 13 8.64 7.95 9.89
N LEU A 14 8.07 6.73 9.86
CA LEU A 14 6.68 6.35 10.18
C LEU A 14 5.71 6.28 8.97
N SER A 15 5.58 5.05 8.45
CA SER A 15 4.58 4.50 7.53
C SER A 15 4.67 4.86 6.02
N GLY A 16 5.65 4.26 5.34
CA GLY A 16 5.83 4.34 3.86
C GLY A 16 4.75 3.64 3.01
N LEU A 17 3.50 3.54 3.49
CA LEU A 17 2.39 2.97 2.74
C LEU A 17 1.67 4.07 1.98
N GLN A 18 2.06 4.28 0.72
CA GLN A 18 1.46 5.29 -0.16
C GLN A 18 0.43 4.64 -1.08
N VAL A 19 -0.74 5.28 -1.26
CA VAL A 19 -1.73 4.78 -2.22
C VAL A 19 -1.11 4.72 -3.62
N ASN A 20 -1.43 3.66 -4.37
CA ASN A 20 -0.84 3.24 -5.64
C ASN A 20 0.60 2.73 -5.55
N SER A 21 1.16 2.56 -4.35
CA SER A 21 2.46 1.88 -4.18
C SER A 21 2.30 0.36 -4.13
N ARG A 22 3.37 -0.33 -4.52
CA ARG A 22 3.47 -1.77 -4.31
C ARG A 22 3.71 -2.06 -2.84
N VAL A 23 3.02 -3.07 -2.32
CA VAL A 23 3.14 -3.53 -0.94
C VAL A 23 3.24 -5.05 -0.90
N ARG A 24 3.90 -5.56 0.14
CA ARG A 24 3.93 -6.99 0.48
C ARG A 24 3.19 -7.21 1.78
N VAL A 25 2.41 -8.28 1.84
CA VAL A 25 1.81 -8.77 3.08
C VAL A 25 2.88 -9.50 3.87
N LYS A 26 3.21 -9.03 5.07
CA LYS A 26 4.26 -9.63 5.91
C LYS A 26 3.74 -10.56 7.00
N GLN A 27 2.43 -10.62 7.22
CA GLN A 27 1.81 -11.50 8.23
C GLN A 27 0.37 -11.89 7.85
N GLY A 28 -0.04 -13.09 8.22
CA GLY A 28 -1.40 -13.61 8.02
C GLY A 28 -1.49 -14.64 6.89
N LEU A 29 -2.72 -14.98 6.50
CA LEU A 29 -2.97 -16.04 5.51
C LEU A 29 -2.35 -15.75 4.13
N LEU A 30 -2.37 -14.48 3.72
CA LEU A 30 -1.85 -14.04 2.42
C LEU A 30 -0.40 -13.54 2.52
N MET A 31 0.38 -14.03 3.49
CA MET A 31 1.78 -13.64 3.63
C MET A 31 2.57 -13.89 2.34
N ASN A 32 3.52 -12.99 2.05
CA ASN A 32 4.34 -12.95 0.84
C ASN A 32 3.61 -12.61 -0.46
N TYR A 33 2.29 -12.49 -0.46
CA TYR A 33 1.60 -11.90 -1.59
C TYR A 33 1.97 -10.43 -1.72
N GLN A 34 2.13 -10.01 -2.96
CA GLN A 34 2.34 -8.62 -3.33
C GLN A 34 1.10 -8.08 -4.01
N GLY A 35 0.87 -6.78 -3.86
CA GLY A 35 -0.25 -6.11 -4.48
C GLY A 35 -0.05 -4.61 -4.52
N ILE A 36 -1.09 -3.93 -5.03
CA ILE A 36 -1.13 -2.48 -5.08
C ILE A 36 -2.03 -1.98 -3.97
N LEU A 37 -1.52 -1.07 -3.15
CA LEU A 37 -2.31 -0.39 -2.14
C LEU A 37 -3.30 0.55 -2.83
N VAL A 38 -4.59 0.22 -2.80
CA VAL A 38 -5.63 1.01 -3.47
C VAL A 38 -6.26 2.04 -2.55
N GLU A 39 -6.30 1.75 -1.25
CA GLU A 39 -6.97 2.63 -0.31
C GLU A 39 -6.43 2.48 1.11
N VAL A 40 -6.47 3.56 1.88
CA VAL A 40 -6.12 3.59 3.29
C VAL A 40 -7.24 4.27 4.07
N GLN A 41 -7.81 3.55 5.04
CA GLN A 41 -8.83 4.07 5.96
C GLN A 41 -8.45 3.72 7.41
N GLY A 42 -8.25 4.73 8.27
CA GLY A 42 -7.91 4.50 9.67
C GLY A 42 -6.62 3.68 9.83
N ASN A 43 -6.67 2.50 10.46
CA ASN A 43 -5.56 1.55 10.59
C ASN A 43 -5.59 0.41 9.55
N LYS A 44 -6.54 0.45 8.62
CA LYS A 44 -6.75 -0.55 7.58
C LYS A 44 -6.27 -0.04 6.22
N ALA A 45 -5.99 -0.99 5.35
CA ALA A 45 -5.53 -0.78 3.99
C ALA A 45 -6.21 -1.81 3.08
N ARG A 46 -6.74 -1.36 1.94
CA ARG A 46 -7.24 -2.24 0.88
C ARG A 46 -6.12 -2.47 -0.12
N VAL A 47 -5.81 -3.72 -0.41
CA VAL A 47 -4.75 -4.12 -1.34
C VAL A 47 -5.39 -4.95 -2.44
N ARG A 48 -5.09 -4.57 -3.68
CA ARG A 48 -5.45 -5.31 -4.89
C ARG A 48 -4.32 -6.28 -5.22
N ILE A 49 -4.63 -7.56 -5.21
CA ILE A 49 -3.69 -8.66 -5.47
C ILE A 49 -4.12 -9.32 -6.77
N GLU A 50 -3.14 -9.62 -7.62
CA GLU A 50 -3.36 -10.34 -8.87
C GLU A 50 -2.52 -11.62 -8.83
N THR A 51 -3.18 -12.76 -9.06
CA THR A 51 -2.53 -14.07 -9.06
C THR A 51 -3.28 -15.01 -9.99
N LEU A 52 -2.54 -15.82 -10.76
CA LEU A 52 -3.10 -16.85 -11.65
C LEU A 52 -4.24 -16.33 -12.57
N GLY A 53 -4.14 -15.08 -13.03
CA GLY A 53 -5.16 -14.44 -13.89
C GLY A 53 -6.43 -13.99 -13.17
N VAL A 54 -6.47 -14.07 -11.84
CA VAL A 54 -7.59 -13.59 -11.01
C VAL A 54 -7.16 -12.37 -10.21
N GLN A 55 -8.05 -11.37 -10.18
CA GLN A 55 -7.88 -10.18 -9.37
C GLN A 55 -8.75 -10.27 -8.12
N LEU A 56 -8.15 -10.08 -6.95
CA LEU A 56 -8.84 -10.05 -5.66
C LEU A 56 -8.46 -8.78 -4.89
N SER A 57 -9.38 -8.31 -4.04
CA SER A 57 -9.14 -7.19 -3.14
C SER A 57 -9.32 -7.66 -1.70
N ALA A 58 -8.32 -7.43 -0.86
CA ALA A 58 -8.34 -7.83 0.54
C ALA A 58 -7.99 -6.64 1.44
N GLN A 59 -8.54 -6.66 2.64
CA GLN A 59 -8.31 -5.63 3.65
C GLN A 59 -7.34 -6.14 4.71
N PHE A 60 -6.33 -5.34 5.00
CA PHE A 60 -5.26 -5.67 5.96
C PHE A 60 -5.13 -4.56 6.99
N ASP A 61 -4.65 -4.90 8.19
CA ASP A 61 -4.06 -3.88 9.07
C ASP A 61 -2.79 -3.33 8.41
N LYS A 62 -2.58 -2.02 8.46
CA LYS A 62 -1.35 -1.39 7.93
C LYS A 62 -0.09 -2.01 8.51
N ARG A 63 -0.15 -2.40 9.80
CA ARG A 63 0.97 -3.04 10.49
C ARG A 63 1.35 -4.41 9.91
N ASN A 64 0.49 -5.03 9.10
CA ASN A 64 0.72 -6.31 8.43
C ASN A 64 1.20 -6.13 6.99
N LEU A 65 1.43 -4.89 6.56
CA LEU A 65 1.96 -4.54 5.24
C LEU A 65 3.34 -3.91 5.37
N GLU A 66 4.10 -4.02 4.30
CA GLU A 66 5.31 -3.25 4.08
C GLU A 66 5.37 -2.75 2.64
N ALA A 67 6.00 -1.61 2.43
CA ALA A 67 6.23 -1.09 1.10
C ALA A 67 7.34 -1.86 0.41
N VAL A 68 7.11 -2.19 -0.86
CA VAL A 68 8.14 -2.76 -1.73
C VAL A 68 8.67 -1.60 -2.57
N ARG A 69 9.99 -1.37 -2.52
CA ARG A 69 10.67 -0.40 -3.38
C ARG A 69 10.86 -0.94 -4.78
#